data_AF-A0A519Q2D3-F1
#
_entry.id   AF-A0A519Q2D3-F1
#
_cell.length_a   1.000
_cell.length_b   1.000
_cell.length_c   1.000
_cell.angle_alpha   90.00
_cell.angle_beta   90.00
_cell.angle_gamma   90.00
#
_symmetry.space_group_name_H-M   'P 1'
#
loop_
_entity.id
_entity.type
_entity.pdbx_description
1 polymer ?
#
loop_
_entity_poly.entity_id
_entity_poly.type
_entity_poly.pdbx_seq_one_letter_code
_entity_poly.pdbx_strand_id
1 'polypeptide(L)'
;MIRRLIAAAALVAAGAALSGCVIYSGSEGENVEVRMGDYAAAHTTTDGPAEVLRAARFDGAALVVRVDSNGCTQASDFSVSVTDGEPAEISLVRDKPDLCKALVPDGVELRWTYEQLGLDAGTAARIGNALKL
;
A
#
# COMPACT_ATOMS: atom_id res chain seq x y z
N MET A 1 29.01 79.23 -3.26
CA MET A 1 28.09 78.55 -2.31
C MET A 1 26.67 78.80 -2.81
N ILE A 2 25.79 77.78 -2.76
CA ILE A 2 24.45 77.67 -3.43
C ILE A 2 24.63 77.20 -4.89
N ARG A 3 24.01 76.11 -5.40
CA ARG A 3 22.56 75.79 -5.45
C ARG A 3 22.31 74.29 -5.76
N ARG A 4 21.17 73.80 -5.28
CA ARG A 4 20.57 72.45 -5.46
C ARG A 4 20.31 72.09 -6.93
N LEU A 5 20.24 70.79 -7.27
CA LEU A 5 19.04 70.07 -7.77
C LEU A 5 19.34 68.78 -8.60
N ILE A 6 18.65 67.69 -8.21
CA ILE A 6 17.99 66.64 -9.00
C ILE A 6 18.83 65.65 -9.84
N ALA A 7 18.69 64.35 -9.56
CA ALA A 7 18.17 63.36 -10.52
C ALA A 7 17.87 62.02 -9.82
N ALA A 8 16.60 61.64 -9.86
CA ALA A 8 16.12 60.31 -9.54
C ALA A 8 16.45 59.33 -10.69
N ALA A 9 16.92 58.14 -10.34
CA ALA A 9 16.85 56.94 -11.18
C ALA A 9 16.44 55.81 -10.20
N ALA A 10 15.15 55.50 -10.04
CA ALA A 10 14.34 54.68 -10.94
C ALA A 10 15.02 53.33 -11.26
N LEU A 11 14.52 52.27 -10.63
CA LEU A 11 14.00 51.04 -11.25
C LEU A 11 14.36 49.77 -10.46
N VAL A 12 13.30 49.20 -9.87
CA VAL A 12 12.93 47.77 -9.94
C VAL A 12 13.92 46.76 -9.36
N ALA A 13 13.60 46.24 -8.17
CA ALA A 13 13.65 44.80 -7.88
C ALA A 13 13.04 44.51 -6.48
N ALA A 14 11.84 45.02 -6.21
CA ALA A 14 11.00 44.44 -5.16
C ALA A 14 10.16 43.34 -5.82
N GLY A 15 10.46 42.07 -5.55
CA GLY A 15 9.55 40.97 -5.83
C GLY A 15 10.16 39.77 -6.56
N ALA A 16 11.06 39.01 -5.92
CA ALA A 16 11.35 37.63 -6.31
C ALA A 16 12.12 36.82 -5.24
N ALA A 17 11.79 36.95 -3.95
CA ALA A 17 12.51 36.18 -2.90
C ALA A 17 11.59 35.59 -1.81
N LEU A 18 10.38 35.17 -2.17
CA LEU A 18 9.58 34.25 -1.34
C LEU A 18 9.44 32.90 -2.04
N SER A 19 10.53 32.34 -2.57
CA SER A 19 10.62 30.89 -2.76
C SER A 19 10.97 30.28 -1.40
N GLY A 20 9.96 30.13 -0.55
CA GLY A 20 10.11 29.39 0.70
C GLY A 20 10.33 27.92 0.40
N CYS A 21 11.52 27.39 0.69
CA CYS A 21 11.72 25.96 0.77
C CYS A 21 10.99 25.47 2.03
N VAL A 22 9.96 24.64 1.88
CA VAL A 22 9.38 23.91 3.00
C VAL A 22 10.33 22.76 3.34
N ILE A 23 10.97 22.83 4.50
CA ILE A 23 11.69 21.69 5.08
C ILE A 23 10.70 20.95 5.98
N TYR A 24 10.30 19.74 5.58
CA TYR A 24 9.57 18.82 6.44
C TYR A 24 10.58 18.03 7.26
N SER A 25 10.77 18.40 8.53
CA SER A 25 11.46 17.58 9.51
C SER A 25 10.45 16.62 10.14
N GLY A 26 10.43 15.36 9.68
CA GLY A 26 9.73 14.28 10.36
C GLY A 26 10.57 13.83 11.55
N SER A 27 10.15 14.14 12.77
CA SER A 27 10.83 13.75 14.01
C SER A 27 10.15 12.56 14.67
N GLU A 28 10.18 11.41 14.02
CA GLU A 28 9.91 10.10 14.65
C GLU A 28 10.90 9.10 14.06
N GLY A 29 12.10 9.08 14.64
CA GLY A 29 13.13 8.11 14.31
C GLY A 29 12.83 6.79 15.00
N GLU A 30 12.02 5.95 14.37
CA GLU A 30 12.12 4.52 14.62
C GLU A 30 13.32 3.99 13.83
N ASN A 31 14.27 3.36 14.54
CA ASN A 31 15.46 2.78 13.91
C ASN A 31 15.02 1.53 13.14
N VAL A 32 14.76 1.67 11.84
CA VAL A 32 14.53 0.52 10.95
C VAL A 32 15.89 -0.06 10.55
N GLU A 33 16.36 -1.05 11.32
CA GLU A 33 17.50 -1.88 10.93
C GLU A 33 17.09 -2.84 9.81
N VAL A 34 17.48 -2.54 8.57
CA VAL A 34 17.31 -3.47 7.46
C VAL A 34 18.48 -4.46 7.48
N ARG A 35 18.27 -5.64 8.08
CA ARG A 35 19.17 -6.79 7.87
C ARG A 35 18.98 -7.30 6.45
N MET A 36 19.97 -7.09 5.58
CA MET A 36 20.11 -7.93 4.39
C MET A 36 20.61 -9.31 4.84
N GLY A 37 19.67 -10.24 5.06
CA GLY A 37 19.95 -11.65 5.23
C GLY A 37 20.25 -12.31 3.87
N ASP A 38 21.12 -13.30 3.89
CA ASP A 38 21.56 -14.07 2.72
C ASP A 38 20.37 -14.64 1.93
N TYR A 39 20.31 -14.32 0.63
CA TYR A 39 19.24 -14.63 -0.32
C TYR A 39 18.97 -16.13 -0.60
N ALA A 40 19.41 -17.03 0.27
CA ALA A 40 19.36 -18.47 0.05
C ALA A 40 18.70 -19.25 1.19
N ALA A 41 18.17 -18.60 2.22
CA ALA A 41 17.35 -19.27 3.24
C ALA A 41 16.21 -18.38 3.75
N ALA A 42 14.99 -18.85 3.50
CA ALA A 42 13.72 -18.49 4.15
C ALA A 42 13.03 -17.16 3.80
N HIS A 43 11.76 -17.28 3.39
CA HIS A 43 10.70 -16.43 3.93
C HIS A 43 9.34 -17.13 3.82
N THR A 44 9.12 -18.13 4.68
CA THR A 44 7.75 -18.46 5.09
C THR A 44 7.44 -17.58 6.29
N THR A 45 7.18 -16.31 6.01
CA THR A 45 6.79 -15.35 7.03
C THR A 45 5.70 -14.49 6.43
N THR A 46 4.54 -14.58 7.04
CA THR A 46 3.41 -13.67 6.91
C THR A 46 3.78 -12.31 7.52
N ASP A 47 4.88 -11.69 7.08
CA ASP A 47 5.42 -10.42 7.62
C ASP A 47 5.35 -9.27 6.59
N GLY A 48 4.82 -9.52 5.39
CA GLY A 48 4.52 -8.46 4.43
C GLY A 48 3.32 -7.62 4.87
N PRO A 49 3.21 -6.36 4.41
CA PRO A 49 2.04 -5.54 4.71
C PRO A 49 0.76 -6.21 4.20
N ALA A 50 -0.32 -6.06 4.97
CA ALA A 50 -1.64 -6.51 4.54
C ALA A 50 -2.02 -5.85 3.19
N GLU A 51 -2.45 -6.66 2.23
CA GLU A 51 -2.88 -6.17 0.91
C GLU A 51 -4.08 -5.24 1.07
N VAL A 52 -4.10 -4.11 0.35
CA VAL A 52 -5.28 -3.24 0.24
C VAL A 52 -6.19 -3.77 -0.85
N LEU A 53 -7.41 -4.15 -0.48
CA LEU A 53 -8.34 -4.79 -1.40
C LEU A 53 -9.24 -3.75 -2.07
N ARG A 54 -9.55 -3.92 -3.34
CA ARG A 54 -10.59 -3.12 -4.00
C ARG A 54 -11.99 -3.54 -3.58
N ALA A 55 -12.17 -4.84 -3.36
CA ALA A 55 -13.42 -5.41 -2.86
C ALA A 55 -13.14 -6.76 -2.20
N ALA A 56 -13.98 -7.15 -1.26
CA ALA A 56 -14.00 -8.48 -0.67
C ALA A 56 -15.46 -8.88 -0.43
N ARG A 57 -15.80 -10.13 -0.74
CA ARG A 57 -17.13 -10.70 -0.55
C ARG A 57 -17.04 -12.19 -0.28
N PHE A 58 -18.05 -12.70 0.40
CA PHE A 58 -18.27 -14.14 0.52
C PHE A 58 -19.35 -14.57 -0.49
N ASP A 59 -19.06 -15.63 -1.23
CA ASP A 59 -19.94 -16.20 -2.24
C ASP A 59 -20.09 -17.71 -1.98
N GLY A 60 -21.11 -18.06 -1.18
CA GLY A 60 -21.24 -19.38 -0.58
C GLY A 60 -20.07 -19.67 0.36
N ALA A 61 -19.44 -20.84 0.22
CA ALA A 61 -18.27 -21.25 1.00
C ALA A 61 -16.95 -20.81 0.33
N ALA A 62 -16.90 -19.60 -0.21
CA ALA A 62 -15.69 -19.05 -0.81
C ALA A 62 -15.51 -17.56 -0.52
N LEU A 63 -14.27 -17.19 -0.21
CA LEU A 63 -13.81 -15.81 -0.20
C LEU A 63 -13.48 -15.39 -1.64
N VAL A 64 -14.04 -14.27 -2.07
CA VAL A 64 -13.78 -13.64 -3.37
C VAL A 64 -13.26 -12.23 -3.12
N VAL A 65 -12.08 -11.93 -3.64
CA VAL A 65 -11.38 -10.66 -3.41
C VAL A 65 -10.95 -10.06 -4.73
N ARG A 66 -11.05 -8.74 -4.85
CA ARG A 66 -10.51 -7.97 -5.98
C ARG A 66 -9.30 -7.16 -5.52
N VAL A 67 -8.20 -7.26 -6.27
CA VAL A 67 -6.93 -6.57 -5.95
C VAL A 67 -6.38 -5.82 -7.16
N ASP A 68 -5.52 -4.84 -6.91
CA ASP A 68 -4.72 -4.22 -7.96
C ASP A 68 -3.80 -5.25 -8.64
N SER A 69 -3.62 -5.11 -9.96
CA SER A 69 -2.75 -5.99 -10.76
C SER A 69 -2.16 -5.24 -11.95
N ASN A 70 -0.94 -5.62 -12.32
CA ASN A 70 -0.26 -5.23 -13.55
C ASN A 70 -0.24 -6.37 -14.59
N GLY A 71 -1.09 -7.39 -14.44
CA GLY A 71 -1.37 -8.39 -15.48
C GLY A 71 -1.00 -9.83 -15.17
N CYS A 72 -0.28 -10.13 -14.08
CA CYS A 72 0.07 -11.50 -13.74
C CYS A 72 -0.22 -11.90 -12.28
N THR A 73 -1.02 -11.10 -11.58
CA THR A 73 -1.49 -11.46 -10.24
C THR A 73 -2.36 -12.72 -10.29
N GLN A 74 -2.03 -13.71 -9.47
CA GLN A 74 -2.79 -14.94 -9.27
C GLN A 74 -2.95 -15.26 -7.77
N ALA A 75 -3.90 -16.13 -7.42
CA ALA A 75 -4.22 -16.43 -6.02
C ALA A 75 -3.03 -17.00 -5.23
N SER A 76 -2.13 -17.74 -5.89
CA SER A 76 -0.92 -18.29 -5.28
C SER A 76 0.19 -17.26 -5.04
N ASP A 77 0.01 -16.01 -5.45
CA ASP A 77 0.94 -14.91 -5.14
C ASP A 77 0.71 -14.34 -3.73
N PHE A 78 -0.29 -14.87 -3.02
CA PHE A 78 -0.69 -14.42 -1.69
C PHE A 78 -0.55 -15.53 -0.66
N SER A 79 -0.01 -15.15 0.50
CA SER A 79 -0.22 -15.86 1.75
C SER A 79 -1.55 -15.46 2.34
N VAL A 80 -2.37 -16.44 2.69
CA VAL A 80 -3.64 -16.25 3.38
C VAL A 80 -3.54 -16.86 4.77
N SER A 81 -3.74 -16.04 5.80
CA SER A 81 -3.81 -16.50 7.18
C SER A 81 -5.24 -16.45 7.68
N VAL A 82 -5.61 -17.46 8.49
CA VAL A 82 -6.88 -17.51 9.21
C VAL A 82 -6.55 -17.50 10.69
N THR A 83 -7.07 -16.51 11.40
CA THR A 83 -6.97 -16.43 12.87
C THR A 83 -8.30 -16.84 13.46
N ASP A 84 -8.27 -17.82 14.35
CA ASP A 84 -9.45 -18.31 15.06
C ASP A 84 -10.10 -17.17 15.88
N GLY A 85 -11.43 -17.15 15.87
CA GLY A 85 -12.23 -16.13 16.52
C GLY A 85 -13.70 -16.27 16.17
N GLU A 86 -14.53 -15.38 16.70
CA GLU A 86 -15.97 -15.39 16.43
C GLU A 86 -16.43 -13.96 16.05
N PRO A 87 -16.40 -13.59 14.75
CA PRO A 87 -16.05 -14.43 13.59
C PRO A 87 -14.53 -14.63 13.40
N ALA A 88 -14.17 -15.71 12.69
CA ALA A 88 -12.78 -15.95 12.27
C ALA A 88 -12.28 -14.83 11.37
N GLU A 89 -11.02 -14.41 11.53
CA GLU A 89 -10.44 -13.33 10.73
C GLU A 89 -9.53 -13.91 9.65
N ILE A 90 -9.78 -13.54 8.39
CA ILE A 90 -8.96 -13.89 7.24
C ILE A 90 -8.12 -12.67 6.84
N SER A 91 -6.82 -12.86 6.65
CA SER A 91 -5.88 -11.82 6.24
C SER A 91 -5.04 -12.25 5.05
N LEU A 92 -4.84 -11.35 4.09
CA LEU A 92 -4.06 -11.58 2.86
C LEU A 92 -2.80 -10.72 2.85
N VAL A 93 -1.67 -11.35 2.52
CA VAL A 93 -0.39 -10.68 2.25
C VAL A 93 0.07 -11.11 0.87
N ARG A 94 0.54 -10.15 0.06
CA ARG A 94 1.10 -10.44 -1.26
C ARG A 94 2.59 -10.77 -1.13
N ASP A 95 2.93 -12.04 -1.31
CA ASP A 95 4.31 -12.52 -1.21
C ASP A 95 5.08 -12.28 -2.49
N LYS A 96 4.40 -12.39 -3.65
CA LYS A 96 5.01 -12.19 -4.96
C LYS A 96 4.52 -10.90 -5.60
N PRO A 97 5.41 -9.92 -5.85
CA PRO A 97 5.02 -8.66 -6.48
C PRO A 97 4.58 -8.88 -7.94
N ASP A 98 3.56 -8.13 -8.36
CA ASP A 98 3.10 -8.12 -9.76
C ASP A 98 3.97 -7.18 -10.59
N LEU A 99 5.03 -7.73 -11.19
CA LEU A 99 6.02 -7.01 -11.98
C LEU A 99 5.67 -6.94 -13.48
N CYS A 100 4.47 -7.38 -13.86
CA CYS A 100 4.01 -7.30 -15.24
C CYS A 100 3.72 -5.85 -15.65
N LYS A 101 3.49 -5.61 -16.95
CA LYS A 101 3.29 -4.28 -17.53
C LYS A 101 2.03 -4.21 -18.39
N ALA A 102 0.98 -4.92 -17.98
CA ALA A 102 -0.32 -4.85 -18.60
C ALA A 102 -1.22 -3.84 -17.89
N LEU A 103 -2.12 -3.22 -18.64
CA LEU A 103 -3.14 -2.34 -18.08
C LEU A 103 -4.34 -3.17 -17.62
N VAL A 104 -4.53 -3.30 -16.31
CA VAL A 104 -5.69 -3.98 -15.70
C VAL A 104 -6.43 -2.99 -14.78
N PRO A 105 -7.26 -2.09 -15.33
CA PRO A 105 -7.79 -0.93 -14.60
C PRO A 105 -8.69 -1.32 -13.42
N ASP A 106 -9.45 -2.40 -13.56
CA ASP A 106 -10.37 -2.92 -12.56
C ASP A 106 -9.73 -3.95 -11.62
N GLY A 107 -8.43 -4.21 -11.78
CA GLY A 107 -7.74 -5.28 -11.07
C GLY A 107 -8.23 -6.68 -11.46
N VAL A 108 -7.85 -7.68 -10.67
CA VAL A 108 -8.24 -9.08 -10.88
C VAL A 108 -9.05 -9.61 -9.71
N GLU A 109 -9.95 -10.56 -9.99
CA GLU A 109 -10.72 -11.27 -8.98
C GLU A 109 -10.05 -12.60 -8.65
N LEU A 110 -9.81 -12.83 -7.36
CA LEU A 110 -9.18 -14.01 -6.79
C LEU A 110 -10.18 -14.73 -5.90
N ARG A 111 -10.10 -16.06 -5.87
CA ARG A 111 -11.05 -16.90 -5.12
C ARG A 111 -10.31 -17.97 -4.32
N TRP A 112 -10.71 -18.10 -3.05
CA TRP A 112 -10.33 -19.21 -2.17
C TRP A 112 -11.60 -19.84 -1.60
N THR A 113 -11.72 -21.16 -1.71
CA THR A 113 -12.77 -21.92 -1.02
C THR A 113 -12.45 -22.02 0.47
N TYR A 114 -13.47 -22.23 1.30
CA TYR A 114 -13.27 -22.45 2.73
C TYR A 114 -12.40 -23.66 3.01
N GLU A 115 -12.53 -24.74 2.23
CA GLU A 115 -11.65 -25.91 2.32
C GLU A 115 -10.17 -25.54 2.11
N GLN A 116 -9.87 -24.69 1.11
CA GLN A 116 -8.50 -24.19 0.88
C GLN A 116 -7.99 -23.31 2.02
N LEU A 117 -8.91 -22.67 2.78
CA LEU A 117 -8.60 -21.83 3.92
C LEU A 117 -8.58 -22.62 5.24
N GLY A 118 -8.87 -23.93 5.22
CA GLY A 118 -8.98 -24.74 6.44
C GLY A 118 -10.22 -24.42 7.28
N LEU A 119 -11.25 -23.82 6.68
CA LEU A 119 -12.52 -23.47 7.33
C LEU A 119 -13.60 -24.51 7.04
N ASP A 120 -14.37 -24.87 8.06
CA ASP A 120 -15.57 -25.68 7.89
C ASP A 120 -16.69 -24.90 7.18
N ALA A 121 -17.56 -25.63 6.47
CA ALA A 121 -18.73 -25.05 5.85
C ALA A 121 -19.65 -24.39 6.90
N GLY A 122 -19.99 -23.12 6.70
CA GLY A 122 -20.85 -22.37 7.61
C GLY A 122 -20.11 -21.57 8.69
N THR A 123 -18.78 -21.67 8.77
CA THR A 123 -17.99 -20.83 9.70
C THR A 123 -18.19 -19.34 9.38
N ALA A 124 -18.56 -18.57 10.40
CA ALA A 124 -18.62 -17.12 10.30
C ALA A 124 -17.19 -16.56 10.17
N ALA A 125 -16.90 -15.90 9.05
CA ALA A 125 -15.60 -15.33 8.76
C ALA A 125 -15.72 -13.86 8.32
N ARG A 126 -14.66 -13.09 8.54
CA ARG A 126 -14.52 -11.71 8.03
C ARG A 126 -13.13 -11.48 7.48
N ILE A 127 -13.02 -10.50 6.58
CA ILE A 127 -11.74 -10.04 6.05
C ILE A 127 -11.13 -8.98 6.99
N GLY A 128 -9.85 -9.10 7.32
CA GLY A 128 -9.10 -8.13 8.14
C GLY A 128 -8.42 -7.03 7.32
N ASN A 129 -8.21 -7.27 6.03
CA ASN A 129 -7.56 -6.32 5.12
C ASN A 129 -8.37 -5.03 4.91
N ALA A 130 -7.66 -3.91 4.77
CA ALA A 130 -8.27 -2.64 4.41
C ALA A 130 -8.88 -2.66 3.00
N LEU A 131 -10.00 -1.95 2.83
CA LEU A 131 -10.59 -1.70 1.51
C LEU A 131 -10.10 -0.36 0.96
N LYS A 132 -9.92 -0.29 -0.35
CA LYS A 132 -9.68 0.95 -1.09
C LYS A 132 -10.99 1.76 -1.08
N LEU A 133 -10.96 2.92 -0.42
CA LEU A 133 -12.07 3.86 -0.35
C LEU A 133 -12.20 4.69 -1.64
#